data_AF-A0A537DY57-F1
#
_entry.id   AF-A0A537DY57-F1
#
_cell.length_a   1.000
_cell.length_b   1.000
_cell.length_c   1.000
_cell.angle_alpha   90.00
_cell.angle_beta   90.00
_cell.angle_gamma   90.00
#
_symmetry.space_group_name_H-M   'P 1'
#
loop_
_entity.id
_entity.type
_entity.pdbx_description
1 polymer ?
#
loop_
_entity_poly.entity_id
_entity_poly.type
_entity_poly.pdbx_seq_one_letter_code
_entity_poly.pdbx_strand_id
1 'polypeptide(L)' 'MDQLVRFWEFAARLKAEPRRGWLKKLRLQRTESVADHSFALSILCLFEGERRGHNVERLLKLALLHDLEEAITG' A
#
# COMPACT_ATOMS: atom_id res chain seq x y z
N MET A 1 -19.64 2.99 16.85
CA MET A 1 -18.32 3.35 16.27
C MET A 1 -18.54 3.95 14.90
N ASP A 2 -17.95 5.12 14.65
CA ASP A 2 -18.05 5.84 13.38
C ASP A 2 -17.54 4.97 12.20
N GLN A 3 -18.19 5.08 11.03
CA GLN A 3 -17.81 4.30 9.83
C GLN A 3 -16.39 4.65 9.36
N LEU A 4 -16.00 5.92 9.45
CA LEU A 4 -14.67 6.40 9.08
C LEU A 4 -13.60 5.81 10.00
N VAL A 5 -13.88 5.72 11.31
CA VAL A 5 -12.94 5.12 12.27
C VAL A 5 -12.72 3.65 11.94
N ARG A 6 -13.78 2.90 11.64
CA ARG A 6 -13.65 1.49 11.23
C ARG A 6 -12.85 1.33 9.94
N PHE A 7 -13.08 2.18 8.95
CA PHE A 7 -12.28 2.19 7.72
C PHE A 7 -10.80 2.42 8.01
N TRP A 8 -10.49 3.42 8.85
CA TRP A 8 -9.12 3.72 9.26
C TRP A 8 -8.45 2.56 9.99
N GLU A 9 -9.17 1.85 10.86
CA GLU A 9 -8.66 0.68 11.55
C GLU A 9 -8.32 -0.46 10.57
N PHE A 10 -9.13 -0.68 9.54
CA PHE A 10 -8.79 -1.64 8.48
C PHE A 10 -7.54 -1.21 7.73
N ALA A 11 -7.52 0.02 7.21
CA ALA A 11 -6.35 0.53 6.47
C ALA A 11 -5.05 0.47 7.31
N ALA A 12 -5.13 0.76 8.61
CA ALA A 12 -3.99 0.72 9.51
C ALA A 12 -3.39 -0.68 9.69
N ARG A 13 -4.16 -1.77 9.48
CA ARG A 13 -3.64 -3.15 9.54
C ARG A 13 -2.55 -3.42 8.52
N LEU A 14 -2.55 -2.71 7.39
CA LEU A 14 -1.52 -2.83 6.36
C LEU A 14 -0.11 -2.51 6.87
N LYS A 15 0.02 -1.76 7.98
CA LYS A 15 1.33 -1.50 8.63
C LYS A 15 1.91 -2.74 9.30
N ALA A 16 1.07 -3.72 9.61
CA ALA A 16 1.46 -4.98 10.25
C ALA A 16 1.36 -6.19 9.28
N GLU A 17 0.72 -6.04 8.11
CA GLU A 17 0.70 -7.10 7.09
C GLU A 17 2.04 -7.11 6.33
N PRO A 18 2.84 -8.18 6.42
CA PRO A 18 4.11 -8.27 5.70
C PRO A 18 3.86 -8.61 4.23
N ARG A 19 4.68 -8.08 3.32
CA ARG A 19 4.65 -8.50 1.92
C ARG A 19 5.06 -9.97 1.79
N ARG A 20 4.06 -10.85 1.64
CA ARG A 20 4.16 -12.32 1.77
C ARG A 20 5.18 -12.98 0.86
N GLY A 21 5.50 -12.37 -0.29
CA GLY A 21 6.53 -12.84 -1.20
C GLY A 21 7.90 -12.95 -0.52
N TRP A 22 8.31 -11.94 0.25
CA TRP A 22 9.58 -11.92 0.96
C TRP A 22 9.66 -13.00 2.04
N LEU A 23 8.57 -13.18 2.80
CA LEU A 23 8.49 -14.15 3.88
C LEU A 23 8.40 -15.59 3.35
N LYS A 24 7.46 -15.86 2.44
CA LYS A 24 7.14 -17.23 2.00
C LYS A 24 8.13 -17.76 0.96
N LYS A 25 8.59 -16.90 0.03
CA LYS A 25 9.47 -17.34 -1.07
C LYS A 25 10.94 -17.21 -0.70
N LEU A 26 11.32 -16.12 -0.02
CA LEU A 26 12.72 -15.81 0.26
C LEU A 26 13.13 -16.01 1.74
N ARG A 27 12.19 -16.35 2.61
CA ARG A 27 12.42 -16.65 4.04
C ARG A 27 13.12 -15.51 4.80
N LEU A 28 12.88 -14.27 4.38
CA LEU A 28 13.38 -13.08 5.06
C LEU A 28 12.55 -12.79 6.31
N GLN A 29 13.21 -12.45 7.40
CA GLN A 29 12.58 -12.25 8.72
C GLN A 29 12.13 -10.80 8.97
N ARG A 30 12.79 -9.83 8.32
CA ARG A 30 12.44 -8.41 8.38
C ARG A 30 12.12 -7.95 6.97
N THR A 31 10.83 -7.82 6.69
CA THR A 31 10.31 -7.49 5.38
C THR A 31 9.51 -6.20 5.48
N GLU A 32 9.39 -5.49 4.37
CA GLU A 32 8.45 -4.37 4.28
C GLU A 32 7.01 -4.85 4.56
N SER A 33 6.20 -3.93 5.08
CA SER A 33 4.75 -4.09 5.16
C SER A 33 4.08 -3.70 3.84
N VAL A 34 2.80 -4.05 3.68
CA VAL A 34 1.99 -3.60 2.53
C VAL A 34 1.87 -2.07 2.52
N ALA A 35 1.80 -1.44 3.69
CA ALA A 35 1.79 0.02 3.80
C ALA A 35 3.12 0.65 3.34
N ASP A 36 4.26 0.05 3.69
CA ASP A 36 5.59 0.51 3.24
C ASP A 36 5.69 0.45 1.70
N HIS A 37 5.25 -0.66 1.13
CA HIS A 37 5.20 -0.87 -0.32
C HIS A 37 4.34 0.21 -1.01
N SER A 38 3.12 0.42 -0.50
CA SER A 38 2.17 1.39 -1.08
C SER A 38 2.67 2.83 -0.97
N PHE A 39 3.37 3.17 0.12
CA PHE A 39 4.02 4.47 0.29
C PHE A 39 5.14 4.68 -0.74
N ALA A 40 6.05 3.71 -0.88
CA ALA A 40 7.14 3.79 -1.86
C ALA A 40 6.59 3.86 -3.30
N LEU A 41 5.56 3.08 -3.62
CA LEU A 41 4.89 3.13 -4.93
C LEU A 41 4.24 4.49 -5.18
N SER A 42 3.60 5.10 -4.17
CA SER A 42 3.00 6.43 -4.29
C SER A 42 4.02 7.50 -4.63
N ILE A 43 5.23 7.42 -4.05
CA ILE A 43 6.34 8.32 -4.40
C ILE A 43 6.76 8.12 -5.87
N LEU A 44 6.91 6.87 -6.33
CA LEU A 44 7.22 6.58 -7.73
C LEU A 44 6.13 7.10 -8.68
N CYS A 45 4.86 6.91 -8.33
CA CYS A 45 3.71 7.41 -9.08
C CYS A 45 3.68 8.94 -9.17
N LEU A 46 4.08 9.64 -8.12
CA LEU A 46 4.21 11.10 -8.12
C LEU A 46 5.23 11.53 -9.19
N PHE A 47 6.47 11.05 -9.08
CA PHE A 47 7.55 11.45 -9.98
C PHE A 47 7.32 11.02 -11.44
N GLU A 48 6.96 9.76 -11.66
CA GLU A 48 6.74 9.26 -13.03
C GLU A 48 5.47 9.85 -13.65
N GLY A 49 4.46 10.15 -12.82
CA GLY A 49 3.24 10.80 -13.25
C GLY A 49 3.51 12.19 -13.82
N GLU A 50 4.27 13.01 -13.09
CA GLU A 50 4.71 14.33 -13.54
C GLU A 50 5.61 14.22 -14.79
N ARG A 51 6.62 13.34 -14.75
CA ARG A 51 7.60 13.19 -15.82
C ARG A 51 6.99 12.77 -17.16
N ARG A 52 5.92 11.96 -17.13
CA ARG A 52 5.26 11.42 -18.34
C ARG A 52 3.98 12.18 -18.72
N GLY A 53 3.56 13.19 -17.96
CA GLY A 53 2.31 13.91 -18.18
C GLY A 53 1.05 13.06 -17.93
N HIS A 54 1.12 12.11 -17.00
CA HIS A 54 -0.05 11.34 -16.57
C HIS A 54 -0.83 12.08 -15.49
N ASN A 55 -2.09 11.68 -15.27
CA ASN A 55 -2.88 12.21 -14.16
C ASN A 55 -2.33 11.69 -12.82
N VAL A 56 -1.54 12.53 -12.14
CA VAL A 56 -0.87 12.21 -10.87
C VAL A 56 -1.88 11.87 -9.77
N GLU A 57 -2.97 12.62 -9.64
CA GLU A 57 -4.01 12.37 -8.64
C GLU A 57 -4.60 10.96 -8.80
N ARG A 58 -4.89 10.55 -10.03
CA ARG A 58 -5.39 9.21 -10.34
C ARG A 58 -4.35 8.14 -10.00
N LEU A 59 -3.08 8.37 -10.32
CA LEU A 59 -2.01 7.42 -10.00
C LEU A 59 -1.83 7.27 -8.48
N LEU A 60 -1.83 8.35 -7.71
CA LEU A 60 -1.74 8.31 -6.26
C LEU A 60 -2.93 7.58 -5.64
N LYS A 61 -4.16 7.83 -6.13
CA LYS A 61 -5.35 7.09 -5.69
C LYS A 61 -5.23 5.60 -5.97
N LEU A 62 -4.74 5.20 -7.15
CA LEU A 62 -4.50 3.80 -7.47
C LEU A 62 -3.44 3.19 -6.54
N ALA A 63 -2.29 3.84 -6.39
CA ALA A 63 -1.20 3.35 -5.54
C ALA A 63 -1.64 3.14 -4.08
N LEU A 64 -2.45 4.05 -3.53
CA LEU A 64 -2.94 3.95 -2.16
C LEU A 64 -4.05 2.90 -1.96
N LEU A 65 -4.81 2.56 -3.01
CA LEU A 65 -5.98 1.69 -2.91
C LEU A 65 -5.74 0.25 -3.43
N HIS A 66 -4.71 0.03 -4.26
CA HIS A 66 -4.58 -1.22 -5.04
C HIS A 66 -4.39 -2.49 -4.21
N ASP A 67 -3.78 -2.38 -3.02
CA ASP A 67 -3.56 -3.50 -2.09
C ASP A 67 -4.39 -3.28 -0.79
N LEU A 68 -5.39 -2.38 -0.79
CA LEU A 68 -6.15 -2.07 0.43
C LEU A 68 -6.95 -3.28 0.95
N GLU A 69 -7.37 -4.17 0.06
CA GLU A 69 -8.03 -5.44 0.40
C GLU A 69 -7.14 -6.38 1.22
N GLU A 70 -5.80 -6.25 1.14
CA GLU A 70 -4.87 -7.03 1.95
C GLU A 70 -5.03 -6.73 3.45
N ALA A 71 -5.73 -5.65 3.83
CA ALA A 71 -6.13 -5.43 5.23
C ALA A 71 -7.09 -6.51 5.78
N ILE A 72 -7.72 -7.29 4.89
CA ILE A 72 -8.68 -8.36 5.20
C ILE A 72 -8.16 -9.71 4.74
N THR A 73 -7.63 -9.81 3.52
CA THR A 73 -7.16 -11.07 2.94
C THR A 73 -5.72 -11.40 3.36
N GLY A 74 -4.94 -10.33 3.56
CA GLY A 74 -3.48 -10.26 3.51
C GLY A 74 -2.85 -10.87 2.26
#